data_AF-R5E7D9-F1
#
_entry.id   AF-R5E7D9-F1
#
_cell.length_a   1.000
_cell.length_b   1.000
_cell.length_c   1.000
_cell.angle_alpha   90.00
_cell.angle_beta   90.00
_cell.angle_gamma   90.00
#
_symmetry.space_group_name_H-M   'P 1'
#
loop_
_entity.id
_entity.type
_entity.pdbx_description
1 polymer ?
#
loop_
_entity_poly.entity_id
_entity_poly.type
_entity_poly.pdbx_seq_one_letter_code
_entity_poly.pdbx_strand_id
1 'polypeptide(L)'
;MYTFTKDCLIGIEAIDKEHEQLFKMINDAAKMLNDGQVSVPAVKNVVNHLKDYAAEHFAHEEAYMEKIGDPELARQKKEHASFAAKVAGVDFDSMTDEEAVKELTELVKFLAKWLYHHILGSDIMIGKMISEKPADAGDNQKKSMFEFTNEYKTDIDFVDDEHKKLFEIIERTYDVINNPFLADKYDSIVSIIAELKDYTELHFKDEENYMEKIGYEGLAAQKLAHESFVERLAEINMEEVDDSQHEYLCELIDFLLGWLKNHILKMDKKIPVK
;
A
#
# COMPACT_ATOMS: atom_id res chain seq x y z
N MET A 1 12.48 17.05 -8.39
CA MET A 1 12.89 15.77 -9.01
C MET A 1 12.45 14.68 -8.03
N TYR A 2 11.76 13.66 -8.50
CA TYR A 2 11.29 12.54 -7.68
C TYR A 2 12.45 11.57 -7.45
N THR A 3 12.50 10.90 -6.30
CA THR A 3 13.65 10.09 -5.91
C THR A 3 13.19 8.72 -5.44
N PHE A 4 13.73 7.68 -6.07
CA PHE A 4 13.61 6.33 -5.54
C PHE A 4 14.45 6.26 -4.26
N THR A 5 13.78 6.21 -3.11
CA THR A 5 14.43 6.17 -1.80
C THR A 5 14.52 4.72 -1.30
N LYS A 6 15.24 4.51 -0.20
CA LYS A 6 15.32 3.18 0.43
C LYS A 6 13.97 2.66 0.91
N ASP A 7 12.99 3.54 1.14
CA ASP A 7 11.65 3.13 1.56
C ASP A 7 10.84 2.55 0.40
N CYS A 8 11.24 2.82 -0.84
CA CYS A 8 10.64 2.23 -2.05
C CYS A 8 11.24 0.86 -2.42
N LEU A 9 12.26 0.37 -1.69
CA LEU A 9 12.85 -0.95 -1.93
C LEU A 9 11.93 -2.05 -1.37
N ILE A 10 11.42 -2.90 -2.26
CA ILE A 10 10.57 -4.03 -1.86
C ILE A 10 11.42 -5.26 -1.51
N GLY A 11 12.66 -5.33 -2.00
CA GLY A 11 13.62 -6.40 -1.74
C GLY A 11 13.68 -7.46 -2.83
N ILE A 12 13.06 -7.19 -3.98
CA ILE A 12 13.09 -8.03 -5.18
C ILE A 12 13.90 -7.30 -6.23
N GLU A 13 15.20 -7.61 -6.34
CA GLU A 13 16.18 -6.81 -7.08
C GLU A 13 15.75 -6.45 -8.52
N ALA A 14 15.07 -7.36 -9.22
CA ALA A 14 14.61 -7.09 -10.58
C ALA A 14 13.48 -6.05 -10.62
N ILE A 15 12.49 -6.17 -9.72
CA ILE A 15 11.37 -5.23 -9.61
C ILE A 15 11.85 -3.87 -9.06
N ASP A 16 12.77 -3.86 -8.08
CA ASP A 16 13.38 -2.63 -7.56
C ASP A 16 14.07 -1.83 -8.68
N LYS A 17 14.75 -2.50 -9.63
CA LYS A 17 15.35 -1.86 -10.80
C LYS A 17 14.32 -1.32 -11.79
N GLU A 18 13.18 -1.98 -11.91
CA GLU A 18 12.07 -1.51 -12.75
C GLU A 18 11.42 -0.26 -12.15
N HIS A 19 11.24 -0.22 -10.83
CA HIS A 19 10.81 0.98 -10.12
C HIS A 19 11.79 2.14 -10.34
N GLU A 20 13.10 1.93 -10.17
CA GLU A 20 14.12 2.95 -10.45
C GLU A 20 14.00 3.53 -11.87
N GLN A 21 13.73 2.67 -12.85
CA GLN A 21 13.56 3.08 -14.24
C GLN A 21 12.24 3.85 -14.45
N LEU A 22 11.13 3.48 -13.80
CA LEU A 22 9.89 4.27 -13.80
C LEU A 22 10.11 5.67 -13.19
N PHE A 23 10.82 5.77 -12.06
CA PHE A 23 11.20 7.06 -11.47
C PHE A 23 12.03 7.90 -12.44
N LYS A 24 12.97 7.28 -13.16
CA LYS A 24 13.77 7.95 -14.18
C LYS A 24 12.88 8.50 -15.30
N MET A 25 11.93 7.72 -15.81
CA MET A 25 11.00 8.15 -16.86
C MET A 25 10.14 9.35 -16.42
N ILE A 26 9.64 9.34 -15.18
CA ILE A 26 8.90 10.49 -14.61
C ILE A 26 9.80 11.72 -14.52
N ASN A 27 11.06 11.55 -14.11
CA ASN A 27 12.01 12.66 -14.01
C ASN A 27 12.42 13.23 -15.37
N ASP A 28 12.58 12.38 -16.39
CA ASP A 28 12.87 12.80 -17.75
C ASP A 28 11.70 13.63 -18.32
N ALA A 29 10.45 13.20 -18.09
CA ALA A 29 9.25 13.97 -18.42
C ALA A 29 9.17 15.31 -17.66
N ALA A 30 9.47 15.30 -16.36
CA ALA A 30 9.52 16.52 -15.55
C ALA A 30 10.62 17.49 -16.03
N LYS A 31 11.75 16.96 -16.51
CA LYS A 31 12.81 17.77 -17.10
C LYS A 31 12.38 18.40 -18.42
N MET A 32 11.68 17.67 -19.28
CA MET A 32 11.13 18.22 -20.53
C MET A 32 10.22 19.43 -20.26
N LEU A 33 9.38 19.35 -19.21
CA LEU A 33 8.57 20.49 -18.75
C LEU A 33 9.43 21.69 -18.34
N ASN A 34 10.44 21.47 -17.51
CA ASN A 34 11.31 22.55 -17.01
C ASN A 34 12.15 23.21 -18.12
N ASP A 35 12.60 22.42 -19.10
CA ASP A 35 13.41 22.90 -20.22
C ASP A 35 12.54 23.55 -21.32
N GLY A 36 11.21 23.53 -21.18
CA GLY A 36 10.26 24.05 -22.18
C GLY A 36 10.22 23.23 -23.48
N GLN A 37 10.68 21.99 -23.44
CA GLN A 37 10.80 21.09 -24.59
C GLN A 37 9.55 20.21 -24.75
N VAL A 38 8.37 20.83 -24.75
CA VAL A 38 7.09 20.13 -24.81
C VAL A 38 6.37 20.45 -26.11
N SER A 39 5.92 19.41 -26.78
CA SER A 39 5.07 19.44 -27.96
C SER A 39 4.20 18.19 -27.98
N VAL A 40 3.10 18.20 -28.75
CA VAL A 40 2.19 17.04 -28.85
C VAL A 40 2.94 15.74 -29.22
N PRO A 41 3.85 15.72 -30.23
CA PRO A 41 4.63 14.52 -30.53
C PRO A 41 5.53 14.06 -29.38
N ALA A 42 6.11 15.00 -28.64
CA ALA A 42 6.98 14.69 -27.50
C ALA A 42 6.18 14.04 -26.36
N VAL A 43 5.01 14.58 -26.01
CA VAL A 43 4.12 14.00 -25.00
C VAL A 43 3.62 12.63 -25.44
N LYS A 44 3.24 12.47 -26.71
CA LYS A 44 2.83 11.18 -27.27
C LYS A 44 3.92 10.11 -27.14
N ASN A 45 5.17 10.48 -27.40
CA ASN A 45 6.31 9.57 -27.23
C ASN A 45 6.53 9.17 -25.76
N VAL A 46 6.44 10.13 -24.84
CA VAL A 46 6.54 9.87 -23.39
C VAL A 46 5.44 8.89 -22.95
N VAL A 47 4.20 9.14 -23.34
CA VAL A 47 3.05 8.28 -22.96
C VAL A 47 3.18 6.89 -23.55
N ASN A 48 3.57 6.75 -24.82
CA ASN A 48 3.73 5.42 -25.43
C ASN A 48 4.83 4.63 -24.75
N HIS A 49 6.00 5.23 -24.52
CA HIS A 49 7.09 4.56 -23.83
C HIS A 49 6.73 4.16 -22.40
N LEU A 50 5.99 5.01 -21.68
CA LEU A 50 5.46 4.69 -20.36
C LEU A 50 4.48 3.53 -20.39
N LYS A 51 3.55 3.50 -21.35
CA LYS A 51 2.60 2.39 -21.50
C LYS A 51 3.32 1.05 -21.69
N ASP A 52 4.29 1.03 -22.61
CA ASP A 52 5.04 -0.18 -22.92
C ASP A 52 5.84 -0.66 -21.69
N TYR A 53 6.57 0.25 -21.03
CA TYR A 53 7.39 -0.10 -19.88
C TYR A 53 6.55 -0.52 -18.65
N ALA A 54 5.46 0.20 -18.36
CA ALA A 54 4.57 -0.15 -17.26
C ALA A 54 3.89 -1.50 -17.49
N ALA A 55 3.46 -1.80 -18.72
CA ALA A 55 2.87 -3.09 -19.05
C ALA A 55 3.86 -4.26 -18.87
N GLU A 56 5.13 -4.07 -19.24
CA GLU A 56 6.18 -5.08 -19.04
C GLU A 56 6.46 -5.29 -17.54
N HIS A 57 6.62 -4.20 -16.79
CA HIS A 57 6.83 -4.22 -15.35
C HIS A 57 5.68 -4.92 -14.61
N PHE A 58 4.43 -4.52 -14.84
CA PHE A 58 3.27 -5.17 -14.21
C PHE A 58 3.15 -6.65 -14.58
N ALA A 59 3.41 -7.01 -15.83
CA ALA A 59 3.38 -8.42 -16.23
C ALA A 59 4.47 -9.24 -15.51
N HIS A 60 5.64 -8.66 -15.29
CA HIS A 60 6.72 -9.32 -14.56
C HIS A 60 6.38 -9.47 -13.07
N GLU A 61 5.88 -8.42 -12.44
CA GLU A 61 5.45 -8.44 -11.04
C GLU A 61 4.30 -9.44 -10.82
N GLU A 62 3.27 -9.39 -11.63
CA GLU A 62 2.13 -10.31 -11.55
C GLU A 62 2.55 -11.77 -11.73
N ALA A 63 3.51 -12.04 -12.62
CA ALA A 63 4.08 -13.37 -12.80
C ALA A 63 4.90 -13.82 -11.59
N TYR A 64 5.61 -12.89 -10.92
CA TYR A 64 6.32 -13.17 -9.69
C TYR A 64 5.34 -13.50 -8.54
N MET A 65 4.31 -12.68 -8.36
CA MET A 65 3.25 -12.88 -7.37
C MET A 65 2.50 -14.20 -7.60
N GLU A 66 2.15 -14.52 -8.84
CA GLU A 66 1.50 -15.79 -9.20
C GLU A 66 2.40 -16.98 -8.84
N LYS A 67 3.70 -16.88 -9.13
CA LYS A 67 4.68 -17.93 -8.82
C LYS A 67 4.78 -18.22 -7.32
N ILE A 68 4.66 -17.21 -6.47
CA ILE A 68 4.74 -17.38 -5.01
C ILE A 68 3.37 -17.61 -4.36
N GLY A 69 2.28 -17.56 -5.14
CA GLY A 69 0.92 -17.66 -4.62
C GLY A 69 0.55 -16.49 -3.72
N ASP A 70 0.96 -15.27 -4.09
CA ASP A 70 0.70 -14.07 -3.29
C ASP A 70 -0.81 -13.75 -3.24
N PRO A 71 -1.41 -13.62 -2.04
CA PRO A 71 -2.84 -13.36 -1.91
C PRO A 71 -3.27 -11.99 -2.45
N GLU A 72 -2.36 -11.01 -2.53
CA GLU A 72 -2.68 -9.65 -2.99
C GLU A 72 -2.73 -9.54 -4.52
N LEU A 73 -2.36 -10.59 -5.27
CA LEU A 73 -2.27 -10.59 -6.74
C LEU A 73 -3.57 -10.11 -7.42
N ALA A 74 -4.73 -10.60 -6.96
CA ALA A 74 -6.00 -10.23 -7.57
C ALA A 74 -6.32 -8.75 -7.40
N ARG A 75 -5.88 -8.13 -6.30
CA ARG A 75 -6.08 -6.72 -6.01
C ARG A 75 -5.11 -5.86 -6.81
N GLN A 76 -3.82 -6.17 -6.78
CA GLN A 76 -2.80 -5.41 -7.51
C GLN A 76 -3.06 -5.42 -9.04
N LYS A 77 -3.54 -6.54 -9.60
CA LYS A 77 -4.05 -6.59 -10.99
C LYS A 77 -5.13 -5.54 -11.30
N LYS A 78 -6.04 -5.27 -10.35
CA LYS A 78 -7.06 -4.21 -10.52
C LYS A 78 -6.44 -2.82 -10.49
N GLU A 79 -5.44 -2.60 -9.63
CA GLU A 79 -4.69 -1.34 -9.57
C GLU A 79 -3.93 -1.09 -10.88
N HIS A 80 -3.21 -2.09 -11.38
CA HIS A 80 -2.50 -2.05 -12.67
C HIS A 80 -3.45 -1.77 -13.84
N ALA A 81 -4.61 -2.45 -13.87
CA ALA A 81 -5.62 -2.23 -14.90
C ALA A 81 -6.19 -0.79 -14.85
N SER A 82 -6.44 -0.26 -13.65
CA SER A 82 -6.90 1.12 -13.46
C SER A 82 -5.87 2.14 -13.93
N PHE A 83 -4.59 1.93 -13.59
CA PHE A 83 -3.48 2.73 -14.09
C PHE A 83 -3.40 2.69 -15.62
N ALA A 84 -3.42 1.49 -16.21
CA ALA A 84 -3.35 1.31 -17.65
C ALA A 84 -4.51 2.02 -18.37
N ALA A 85 -5.73 1.92 -17.83
CA ALA A 85 -6.90 2.63 -18.36
C ALA A 85 -6.73 4.16 -18.28
N LYS A 86 -6.22 4.68 -17.16
CA LYS A 86 -5.97 6.11 -16.97
C LYS A 86 -4.96 6.66 -17.99
N VAL A 87 -3.85 5.95 -18.20
CA VAL A 87 -2.81 6.35 -19.16
C VAL A 87 -3.27 6.11 -20.61
N ALA A 88 -4.12 5.12 -20.86
CA ALA A 88 -4.74 4.88 -22.17
C ALA A 88 -5.67 6.01 -22.62
N GLY A 89 -6.32 6.71 -21.67
CA GLY A 89 -7.32 7.74 -21.95
C GLY A 89 -6.78 9.08 -22.48
N VAL A 90 -5.47 9.26 -22.65
CA VAL A 90 -4.89 10.50 -23.20
C VAL A 90 -5.19 10.59 -24.71
N ASP A 91 -6.01 11.56 -25.11
CA ASP A 91 -6.33 11.85 -26.52
C ASP A 91 -5.34 12.88 -27.09
N PHE A 92 -4.58 12.47 -28.11
CA PHE A 92 -3.60 13.31 -28.78
C PHE A 92 -4.12 13.99 -30.05
N ASP A 93 -5.20 13.49 -30.65
CA ASP A 93 -5.59 13.85 -32.02
C ASP A 93 -6.19 15.26 -32.11
N SER A 94 -6.73 15.76 -30.99
CA SER A 94 -7.32 17.10 -30.87
C SER A 94 -6.45 18.09 -30.08
N MET A 95 -5.28 17.66 -29.62
CA MET A 95 -4.44 18.40 -28.67
C MET A 95 -3.58 19.47 -29.35
N THR A 96 -3.50 20.66 -28.76
CA THR A 96 -2.53 21.72 -29.08
C THR A 96 -1.25 21.60 -28.25
N ASP A 97 -0.16 22.26 -28.65
CA ASP A 97 1.09 22.25 -27.85
C ASP A 97 0.92 22.88 -26.45
N GLU A 98 0.07 23.88 -26.31
CA GLU A 98 -0.26 24.48 -25.01
C GLU A 98 -1.01 23.48 -24.10
N GLU A 99 -1.95 22.72 -24.67
CA GLU A 99 -2.63 21.64 -23.97
C GLU A 99 -1.68 20.48 -23.65
N ALA A 100 -0.68 20.20 -24.50
CA ALA A 100 0.33 19.18 -24.27
C ALA A 100 1.19 19.49 -23.03
N VAL A 101 1.53 20.76 -22.78
CA VAL A 101 2.21 21.18 -21.54
C VAL A 101 1.36 20.87 -20.32
N LYS A 102 0.06 21.20 -20.38
CA LYS A 102 -0.87 20.92 -19.28
C LYS A 102 -1.03 19.42 -19.06
N GLU A 103 -1.21 18.65 -20.12
CA GLU A 103 -1.38 17.20 -20.07
C GLU A 103 -0.14 16.53 -19.46
N LEU A 104 1.06 16.87 -19.93
CA LEU A 104 2.31 16.32 -19.40
C LEU A 104 2.52 16.71 -17.92
N THR A 105 2.11 17.92 -17.53
CA THR A 105 2.18 18.37 -16.12
C THR A 105 1.29 17.52 -15.22
N GLU A 106 0.03 17.30 -15.62
CA GLU A 106 -0.92 16.50 -14.85
C GLU A 106 -0.54 15.02 -14.86
N LEU A 107 -0.04 14.51 -15.98
CA LEU A 107 0.49 13.15 -16.08
C LEU A 107 1.67 12.96 -15.11
N VAL A 108 2.66 13.84 -15.11
CA VAL A 108 3.82 13.72 -14.19
C VAL A 108 3.40 13.72 -12.73
N LYS A 109 2.43 14.57 -12.34
CA LYS A 109 1.89 14.58 -10.96
C LYS A 109 1.16 13.29 -10.64
N PHE A 110 0.32 12.82 -11.55
CA PHE A 110 -0.42 11.57 -11.40
C PHE A 110 0.53 10.39 -11.24
N LEU A 111 1.52 10.25 -12.13
CA LEU A 111 2.48 9.15 -12.09
C LEU A 111 3.32 9.16 -10.83
N ALA A 112 3.79 10.33 -10.40
CA ALA A 112 4.55 10.42 -9.16
C ALA A 112 3.70 10.02 -7.95
N LYS A 113 2.47 10.54 -7.83
CA LYS A 113 1.58 10.17 -6.71
C LYS A 113 1.26 8.68 -6.76
N TRP A 114 0.83 8.19 -7.91
CA TRP A 114 0.42 6.79 -8.09
C TRP A 114 1.59 5.83 -7.80
N LEU A 115 2.77 6.09 -8.35
CA LEU A 115 3.93 5.19 -8.19
C LEU A 115 4.40 5.10 -6.74
N TYR A 116 4.52 6.23 -6.02
CA TYR A 116 4.88 6.15 -4.60
C TYR A 116 3.79 5.44 -3.79
N HIS A 117 2.52 5.78 -4.05
CA HIS A 117 1.40 5.18 -3.33
C HIS A 117 1.32 3.67 -3.54
N HIS A 118 1.45 3.22 -4.79
CA HIS A 118 1.41 1.82 -5.15
C HIS A 118 2.61 1.06 -4.58
N ILE A 119 3.84 1.56 -4.71
CA ILE A 119 5.00 0.89 -4.13
C ILE A 119 4.86 0.79 -2.60
N LEU A 120 4.58 1.90 -1.92
CA LEU A 120 4.57 1.97 -0.45
C LEU A 120 3.31 1.35 0.18
N GLY A 121 2.25 1.13 -0.60
CA GLY A 121 0.98 0.58 -0.15
C GLY A 121 0.71 -0.86 -0.57
N SER A 122 1.22 -1.25 -1.75
CA SER A 122 0.98 -2.53 -2.40
C SER A 122 2.28 -3.32 -2.55
N ASP A 123 3.25 -2.84 -3.29
CA ASP A 123 4.38 -3.67 -3.76
C ASP A 123 5.31 -4.06 -2.61
N ILE A 124 5.44 -3.20 -1.59
CA ILE A 124 6.16 -3.55 -0.37
C ILE A 124 5.59 -4.78 0.33
N MET A 125 4.35 -5.19 0.08
CA MET A 125 3.73 -6.36 0.71
C MET A 125 3.97 -7.66 -0.06
N ILE A 126 4.49 -7.58 -1.29
CA ILE A 126 4.74 -8.76 -2.14
C ILE A 126 5.66 -9.75 -1.41
N GLY A 127 5.17 -10.97 -1.25
CA GLY A 127 5.85 -12.08 -0.57
C GLY A 127 5.95 -11.94 0.95
N LYS A 128 5.35 -10.92 1.56
CA LYS A 128 5.41 -10.66 3.01
C LYS A 128 4.12 -11.00 3.75
N MET A 129 3.06 -11.35 3.02
CA MET A 129 1.78 -11.84 3.54
C MET A 129 1.79 -13.34 3.87
N ILE A 130 2.90 -14.03 3.62
CA ILE A 130 2.93 -15.49 3.61
C ILE A 130 3.37 -16.04 4.97
N SER A 131 2.66 -17.09 5.39
CA SER A 131 3.02 -18.14 6.35
C SER A 131 2.66 -17.96 7.83
N GLU A 132 1.36 -17.92 8.13
CA GLU A 132 0.77 -18.80 9.14
C GLU A 132 -0.75 -18.84 8.91
N LYS A 133 -1.24 -19.86 8.18
CA LYS A 133 -2.69 -20.01 7.99
C LYS A 133 -3.34 -20.19 9.37
N PRO A 134 -4.28 -19.34 9.78
CA PRO A 134 -4.88 -19.42 11.10
C PRO A 134 -5.77 -20.65 11.34
N ALA A 135 -6.12 -21.39 10.27
CA ALA A 135 -7.17 -22.41 10.29
C ALA A 135 -6.85 -23.66 11.13
N ASP A 136 -5.58 -23.88 11.53
CA ASP A 136 -5.15 -25.01 12.37
C ASP A 136 -4.33 -24.57 13.60
N ALA A 137 -4.34 -23.28 13.94
CA ALA A 137 -3.55 -22.74 15.04
C ALA A 137 -4.09 -23.22 16.39
N GLY A 138 -3.35 -24.07 17.10
CA GLY A 138 -3.64 -24.39 18.50
C GLY A 138 -3.53 -23.13 19.38
N ASP A 139 -4.06 -23.19 20.61
CA ASP A 139 -4.17 -22.04 21.55
C ASP A 139 -2.83 -21.28 21.76
N ASN A 140 -1.70 -22.00 21.76
CA ASN A 140 -0.35 -21.41 21.84
C ASN A 140 0.13 -20.73 20.54
N GLN A 141 -0.33 -21.21 19.38
CA GLN A 141 0.04 -20.70 18.06
C GLN A 141 -0.78 -19.45 17.73
N LYS A 142 -2.07 -19.43 18.12
CA LYS A 142 -2.92 -18.22 18.11
C LYS A 142 -2.28 -17.08 18.89
N LYS A 143 -1.83 -17.35 20.12
CA LYS A 143 -1.19 -16.33 20.97
C LYS A 143 0.07 -15.74 20.29
N SER A 144 0.89 -16.57 19.66
CA SER A 144 2.10 -16.10 18.95
C SER A 144 1.79 -15.19 17.75
N MET A 145 0.61 -15.35 17.13
CA MET A 145 0.28 -14.63 15.89
C MET A 145 -0.07 -13.16 16.14
N PHE A 146 -0.84 -12.88 17.21
CA PHE A 146 -1.35 -11.55 17.51
C PHE A 146 -0.62 -10.85 18.68
N GLU A 147 0.43 -11.46 19.23
CA GLU A 147 1.18 -10.87 20.33
C GLU A 147 2.10 -9.75 19.85
N PHE A 148 1.97 -8.56 20.43
CA PHE A 148 2.98 -7.52 20.32
C PHE A 148 4.23 -7.93 21.10
N THR A 149 5.27 -8.35 20.39
CA THR A 149 6.55 -8.76 20.97
C THR A 149 7.59 -7.64 20.96
N ASN A 150 8.75 -7.87 21.60
CA ASN A 150 9.88 -6.93 21.55
C ASN A 150 10.40 -6.68 20.12
N GLU A 151 10.09 -7.54 19.15
CA GLU A 151 10.45 -7.34 17.75
C GLU A 151 9.79 -6.07 17.17
N TYR A 152 8.57 -5.75 17.62
CA TYR A 152 7.76 -4.63 17.13
C TYR A 152 7.95 -3.34 17.95
N LYS A 153 8.83 -3.32 18.94
CA LYS A 153 9.10 -2.10 19.71
C LYS A 153 9.83 -1.05 18.89
N THR A 154 9.32 0.17 18.92
CA THR A 154 9.92 1.38 18.36
C THR A 154 10.73 2.16 19.39
N ASP A 155 10.61 1.80 20.68
CA ASP A 155 11.14 2.53 21.83
C ASP A 155 10.51 3.93 22.02
N ILE A 156 9.38 4.19 21.35
CA ILE A 156 8.51 5.36 21.54
C ILE A 156 7.26 4.88 22.28
N ASP A 157 7.17 5.17 23.59
CA ASP A 157 6.18 4.54 24.49
C ASP A 157 4.72 4.63 23.99
N PHE A 158 4.28 5.80 23.50
CA PHE A 158 2.89 5.97 23.05
C PHE A 158 2.60 5.21 21.75
N VAL A 159 3.57 5.17 20.82
CA VAL A 159 3.47 4.41 19.55
C VAL A 159 3.41 2.92 19.86
N ASP A 160 4.25 2.43 20.77
CA ASP A 160 4.24 1.03 21.19
C ASP A 160 2.94 0.64 21.90
N ASP A 161 2.31 1.55 22.65
CA ASP A 161 1.00 1.32 23.26
C ASP A 161 -0.13 1.32 22.22
N GLU A 162 -0.07 2.17 21.22
CA GLU A 162 -1.02 2.18 20.10
C GLU A 162 -0.90 0.93 19.23
N HIS A 163 0.32 0.48 18.93
CA HIS A 163 0.54 -0.80 18.25
C HIS A 163 -0.08 -1.96 19.02
N LYS A 164 0.17 -2.08 20.34
CA LYS A 164 -0.46 -3.14 21.16
C LYS A 164 -1.98 -3.14 21.02
N LYS A 165 -2.60 -1.96 20.99
CA LYS A 165 -4.05 -1.85 20.83
C LYS A 165 -4.51 -2.27 19.42
N LEU A 166 -3.76 -1.93 18.38
CA LEU A 166 -4.05 -2.43 17.01
C LEU A 166 -3.96 -3.96 16.93
N PHE A 167 -2.92 -4.56 17.50
CA PHE A 167 -2.80 -6.03 17.61
C PHE A 167 -4.01 -6.64 18.35
N GLU A 168 -4.44 -6.04 19.47
CA GLU A 168 -5.63 -6.47 20.23
C GLU A 168 -6.94 -6.34 19.42
N ILE A 169 -7.11 -5.25 18.64
CA ILE A 169 -8.28 -5.09 17.77
C ILE A 169 -8.32 -6.22 16.73
N ILE A 170 -7.19 -6.50 16.07
CA ILE A 170 -7.09 -7.56 15.05
C ILE A 170 -7.35 -8.95 15.67
N GLU A 171 -6.81 -9.23 16.87
CA GLU A 171 -7.07 -10.48 17.60
C GLU A 171 -8.57 -10.65 17.91
N ARG A 172 -9.26 -9.59 18.35
CA ARG A 172 -10.71 -9.65 18.60
C ARG A 172 -11.50 -9.95 17.33
N THR A 173 -11.09 -9.41 16.18
CA THR A 173 -11.70 -9.74 14.88
C THR A 173 -11.60 -11.25 14.62
N TYR A 174 -10.40 -11.81 14.79
CA TYR A 174 -10.13 -13.25 14.63
C TYR A 174 -11.01 -14.10 15.55
N ASP A 175 -11.17 -13.69 16.80
CA ASP A 175 -11.95 -14.42 17.79
C ASP A 175 -13.44 -14.47 17.45
N VAL A 176 -14.00 -13.36 16.97
CA VAL A 176 -15.40 -13.31 16.53
C VAL A 176 -15.61 -14.25 15.33
N ILE A 177 -14.70 -14.24 14.35
CA ILE A 177 -14.78 -15.08 13.16
C ILE A 177 -14.73 -16.56 13.51
N ASN A 178 -13.88 -16.95 14.46
CA ASN A 178 -13.66 -18.35 14.82
C ASN A 178 -14.54 -18.85 15.97
N ASN A 179 -15.39 -18.00 16.54
CA ASN A 179 -16.32 -18.42 17.59
C ASN A 179 -17.46 -19.27 17.01
N PRO A 180 -17.59 -20.57 17.36
CA PRO A 180 -18.65 -21.43 16.83
C PRO A 180 -20.01 -21.18 17.49
N PHE A 181 -20.06 -20.38 18.56
CA PHE A 181 -21.27 -20.11 19.34
C PHE A 181 -21.94 -18.78 18.96
N LEU A 182 -21.32 -17.96 18.11
CA LEU A 182 -21.94 -16.74 17.56
C LEU A 182 -22.71 -17.09 16.30
N ALA A 183 -24.04 -17.13 16.40
CA ALA A 183 -24.94 -17.40 15.28
C ALA A 183 -25.01 -16.25 14.28
N ASP A 184 -24.90 -15.02 14.78
CA ASP A 184 -24.77 -13.80 13.97
C ASP A 184 -23.49 -13.07 14.40
N LYS A 185 -22.53 -13.03 13.48
CA LYS A 185 -21.24 -12.37 13.69
C LYS A 185 -21.21 -10.98 13.08
N TYR A 186 -22.17 -10.65 12.22
CA TYR A 186 -22.14 -9.47 11.37
C TYR A 186 -22.02 -8.18 12.17
N ASP A 187 -22.93 -7.96 13.14
CA ASP A 187 -22.91 -6.75 13.98
C ASP A 187 -21.60 -6.59 14.77
N SER A 188 -21.04 -7.70 15.24
CA SER A 188 -19.77 -7.71 15.96
C SER A 188 -18.61 -7.36 15.04
N ILE A 189 -18.59 -7.93 13.84
CA ILE A 189 -17.57 -7.65 12.81
C ILE A 189 -17.64 -6.18 12.36
N VAL A 190 -18.84 -5.67 12.09
CA VAL A 190 -19.06 -4.26 11.72
C VAL A 190 -18.52 -3.33 12.79
N SER A 191 -18.85 -3.60 14.05
CA SER A 191 -18.38 -2.81 15.19
C SER A 191 -16.85 -2.83 15.31
N ILE A 192 -16.22 -3.99 15.12
CA ILE A 192 -14.75 -4.10 15.22
C ILE A 192 -14.05 -3.45 14.04
N ILE A 193 -14.58 -3.57 12.82
CA ILE A 193 -14.03 -2.90 11.62
C ILE A 193 -14.13 -1.38 11.77
N ALA A 194 -15.23 -0.86 12.32
CA ALA A 194 -15.36 0.57 12.62
C ALA A 194 -14.33 1.01 13.68
N GLU A 195 -14.17 0.26 14.77
CA GLU A 195 -13.15 0.54 15.79
C GLU A 195 -11.74 0.51 15.19
N LEU A 196 -11.43 -0.45 14.32
CA LEU A 196 -10.15 -0.57 13.64
C LEU A 196 -9.86 0.65 12.76
N LYS A 197 -10.84 1.10 11.97
CA LYS A 197 -10.70 2.29 11.12
C LYS A 197 -10.41 3.53 11.96
N ASP A 198 -11.26 3.80 12.95
CA ASP A 198 -11.12 4.97 13.83
C ASP A 198 -9.78 4.97 14.57
N TYR A 199 -9.36 3.81 15.09
CA TYR A 199 -8.12 3.70 15.85
C TYR A 199 -6.87 3.79 14.96
N THR A 200 -6.92 3.24 13.74
CA THR A 200 -5.85 3.36 12.75
C THR A 200 -5.62 4.82 12.37
N GLU A 201 -6.69 5.56 12.07
CA GLU A 201 -6.59 6.99 11.74
C GLU A 201 -6.03 7.82 12.90
N LEU A 202 -6.43 7.50 14.13
CA LEU A 202 -5.91 8.15 15.34
C LEU A 202 -4.41 7.90 15.49
N HIS A 203 -4.00 6.62 15.45
CA HIS A 203 -2.61 6.20 15.60
C HIS A 203 -1.69 6.87 14.56
N PHE A 204 -2.05 6.78 13.27
CA PHE A 204 -1.28 7.42 12.20
C PHE A 204 -1.16 8.92 12.39
N LYS A 205 -2.23 9.58 12.82
CA LYS A 205 -2.20 11.02 13.11
C LYS A 205 -1.24 11.34 14.26
N ASP A 206 -1.24 10.56 15.33
CA ASP A 206 -0.37 10.80 16.48
C ASP A 206 1.11 10.53 16.13
N GLU A 207 1.39 9.48 15.37
CA GLU A 207 2.72 9.19 14.85
C GLU A 207 3.21 10.28 13.88
N GLU A 208 2.40 10.70 12.92
CA GLU A 208 2.70 11.79 11.97
C GLU A 208 2.97 13.12 12.69
N ASN A 209 2.16 13.45 13.70
CA ASN A 209 2.37 14.63 14.53
C ASN A 209 3.71 14.55 15.27
N TYR A 210 4.10 13.37 15.76
CA TYR A 210 5.40 13.17 16.38
C TYR A 210 6.54 13.34 15.37
N MET A 211 6.48 12.65 14.23
CA MET A 211 7.46 12.76 13.15
C MET A 211 7.62 14.20 12.65
N GLU A 212 6.54 14.97 12.55
CA GLU A 212 6.59 16.39 12.19
C GLU A 212 7.32 17.21 13.26
N LYS A 213 7.03 17.00 14.55
CA LYS A 213 7.71 17.69 15.66
C LYS A 213 9.20 17.44 15.69
N ILE A 214 9.65 16.22 15.37
CA ILE A 214 11.06 15.84 15.40
C ILE A 214 11.81 16.12 14.08
N GLY A 215 11.10 16.60 13.06
CA GLY A 215 11.62 16.89 11.73
C GLY A 215 12.12 15.63 11.00
N TYR A 216 11.38 14.52 11.10
CA TYR A 216 11.78 13.26 10.49
C TYR A 216 11.67 13.31 8.95
N GLU A 217 12.79 13.05 8.26
CA GLU A 217 12.87 13.12 6.79
C GLU A 217 11.97 12.09 6.08
N GLY A 218 11.68 10.96 6.74
CA GLY A 218 10.83 9.89 6.18
C GLY A 218 9.32 10.14 6.26
N LEU A 219 8.87 11.26 6.85
CA LEU A 219 7.44 11.55 7.07
C LEU A 219 6.60 11.48 5.79
N ALA A 220 7.15 11.93 4.65
CA ALA A 220 6.40 11.92 3.39
C ALA A 220 6.10 10.50 2.89
N ALA A 221 7.06 9.58 3.02
CA ALA A 221 6.87 8.17 2.66
C ALA A 221 5.90 7.50 3.64
N GLN A 222 6.03 7.81 4.94
CA GLN A 222 5.11 7.29 5.96
C GLN A 222 3.65 7.66 5.67
N LYS A 223 3.39 8.94 5.39
CA LYS A 223 2.05 9.45 5.06
C LYS A 223 1.42 8.74 3.86
N LEU A 224 2.21 8.42 2.84
CA LEU A 224 1.71 7.71 1.66
C LEU A 224 1.38 6.24 1.96
N ALA A 225 2.19 5.58 2.79
CA ALA A 225 1.87 4.23 3.27
C ALA A 225 0.60 4.23 4.13
N HIS A 226 0.44 5.22 5.02
CA HIS A 226 -0.77 5.41 5.83
C HIS A 226 -2.01 5.69 4.97
N GLU A 227 -1.91 6.62 4.00
CA GLU A 227 -3.00 6.95 3.06
C GLU A 227 -3.46 5.66 2.35
N SER A 228 -2.53 4.86 1.84
CA SER A 228 -2.86 3.59 1.17
C SER A 228 -3.55 2.59 2.08
N PHE A 229 -3.08 2.45 3.33
CA PHE A 229 -3.71 1.55 4.29
C PHE A 229 -5.14 1.99 4.64
N VAL A 230 -5.38 3.29 4.84
CA VAL A 230 -6.71 3.84 5.11
C VAL A 230 -7.63 3.67 3.90
N GLU A 231 -7.15 3.93 2.67
CA GLU A 231 -7.90 3.66 1.44
C GLU A 231 -8.30 2.19 1.35
N ARG A 232 -7.37 1.27 1.66
CA ARG A 232 -7.64 -0.17 1.68
C ARG A 232 -8.68 -0.57 2.71
N LEU A 233 -8.68 0.04 3.90
CA LEU A 233 -9.75 -0.16 4.88
C LEU A 233 -11.09 0.39 4.38
N ALA A 234 -11.09 1.50 3.65
CA ALA A 234 -12.31 2.09 3.09
C ALA A 234 -12.96 1.19 2.01
N GLU A 235 -12.16 0.40 1.29
CA GLU A 235 -12.61 -0.56 0.28
C GLU A 235 -13.25 -1.85 0.85
N ILE A 236 -13.23 -2.05 2.18
CA ILE A 236 -13.84 -3.22 2.80
C ILE A 236 -15.32 -3.30 2.42
N ASN A 237 -15.70 -4.35 1.69
CA ASN A 237 -17.04 -4.54 1.16
C ASN A 237 -17.91 -5.26 2.19
N MET A 238 -18.79 -4.51 2.85
CA MET A 238 -19.69 -5.04 3.87
C MET A 238 -20.76 -6.00 3.32
N GLU A 239 -21.00 -6.03 2.01
CA GLU A 239 -21.92 -7.00 1.38
C GLU A 239 -21.24 -8.37 1.22
N GLU A 240 -19.95 -8.42 0.89
CA GLU A 240 -19.17 -9.68 0.80
C GLU A 240 -18.96 -10.34 2.18
N VAL A 241 -19.04 -9.55 3.25
CA VAL A 241 -19.02 -10.01 4.64
C VAL A 241 -20.26 -10.86 4.98
N ASP A 242 -21.35 -10.79 4.19
CA ASP A 242 -22.61 -11.54 4.44
C ASP A 242 -22.63 -12.91 3.73
N ASP A 243 -22.18 -12.99 2.46
CA ASP A 243 -22.28 -14.20 1.63
C ASP A 243 -21.11 -15.20 1.79
N SER A 244 -19.90 -14.74 2.10
CA SER A 244 -18.68 -15.57 2.26
C SER A 244 -17.82 -15.10 3.44
N GLN A 245 -18.50 -14.84 4.55
CA GLN A 245 -17.97 -14.20 5.77
C GLN A 245 -16.62 -14.75 6.24
N HIS A 246 -16.42 -16.07 6.26
CA HIS A 246 -15.21 -16.65 6.86
C HIS A 246 -13.96 -16.47 5.99
N GLU A 247 -14.05 -16.68 4.68
CA GLU A 247 -12.90 -16.60 3.76
C GLU A 247 -12.44 -15.15 3.61
N TYR A 248 -13.38 -14.25 3.30
CA TYR A 248 -13.10 -12.82 3.16
C TYR A 248 -12.46 -12.22 4.43
N LEU A 249 -12.98 -12.58 5.61
CA LEU A 249 -12.46 -12.01 6.85
C LEU A 249 -11.12 -12.61 7.29
N CYS A 250 -10.85 -13.88 6.95
CA CYS A 250 -9.52 -14.45 7.12
C CYS A 250 -8.50 -13.73 6.22
N GLU A 251 -8.83 -13.47 4.96
CA GLU A 251 -7.97 -12.69 4.05
C GLU A 251 -7.75 -11.27 4.57
N LEU A 252 -8.79 -10.62 5.10
CA LEU A 252 -8.68 -9.30 5.72
C LEU A 252 -7.74 -9.33 6.93
N ILE A 253 -7.84 -10.33 7.82
CA ILE A 253 -6.94 -10.45 8.98
C ILE A 253 -5.50 -10.66 8.54
N ASP A 254 -5.27 -11.54 7.57
CA ASP A 254 -3.94 -11.80 7.02
C ASP A 254 -3.36 -10.50 6.46
N PHE A 255 -4.18 -9.70 5.76
CA PHE A 255 -3.78 -8.39 5.28
C PHE A 255 -3.44 -7.41 6.42
N LEU A 256 -4.33 -7.22 7.38
CA LEU A 256 -4.16 -6.26 8.48
C LEU A 256 -2.92 -6.57 9.30
N LEU A 257 -2.76 -7.84 9.69
CA LEU A 257 -1.65 -8.29 10.51
C LEU A 257 -0.34 -8.26 9.73
N GLY A 258 -0.37 -8.70 8.47
CA GLY A 258 0.79 -8.66 7.58
C GLY A 258 1.28 -7.24 7.36
N TRP A 259 0.38 -6.31 7.01
CA TRP A 259 0.71 -4.92 6.80
C TRP A 259 1.25 -4.28 8.08
N LEU A 260 0.55 -4.39 9.21
CA LEU A 260 0.96 -3.80 10.48
C LEU A 260 2.37 -4.26 10.90
N LYS A 261 2.61 -5.58 10.89
CA LYS A 261 3.93 -6.13 11.24
C LYS A 261 5.03 -5.61 10.33
N ASN A 262 4.80 -5.61 9.03
CA ASN A 262 5.81 -5.17 8.07
C ASN A 262 6.05 -3.66 8.12
N HIS A 263 4.99 -2.87 8.30
CA HIS A 263 5.07 -1.42 8.45
C HIS A 263 5.93 -1.05 9.67
N ILE A 264 5.63 -1.61 10.84
CA ILE A 264 6.43 -1.42 12.05
C ILE A 264 7.90 -1.76 11.81
N LEU A 265 8.16 -2.95 11.25
CA LEU A 265 9.52 -3.45 11.04
C LEU A 265 10.33 -2.62 10.04
N LYS A 266 9.69 -2.07 9.01
CA LYS A 266 10.36 -1.43 7.87
C LYS A 266 10.32 0.09 7.94
N MET A 267 9.38 0.67 8.67
CA MET A 267 9.11 2.10 8.68
C MET A 267 9.20 2.65 10.12
N ASP A 268 8.31 2.21 11.02
CA ASP A 268 8.13 2.86 12.33
C ASP A 268 9.38 2.71 13.21
N LYS A 269 10.04 1.55 13.15
CA LYS A 269 11.32 1.32 13.85
C LYS A 269 12.48 2.22 13.38
N LYS A 270 12.35 2.90 12.24
CA LYS A 270 13.35 3.90 11.78
C LYS A 270 13.10 5.27 12.39
N ILE A 271 11.91 5.52 12.96
CA ILE A 271 11.57 6.79 13.59
C ILE A 271 12.46 6.94 14.84
N PRO A 272 13.23 8.05 14.96
CA PRO A 272 14.14 8.21 16.08
C PRO A 272 13.40 8.61 17.36
N VAL A 273 13.83 8.06 18.49
CA VAL A 273 13.43 8.48 19.83
C VAL A 273 14.09 9.83 20.14
N LYS A 274 13.32 10.89 20.39
CA LYS A 274 13.82 12.23 20.72
C LYS A 274 13.08 12.88 21.88
#